data_AF-A0A535B1Y6-F1
#
_entry.id   AF-A0A535B1Y6-F1
#
_cell.length_a   1.000
_cell.length_b   1.000
_cell.length_c   1.000
_cell.angle_alpha   90.00
_cell.angle_beta   90.00
_cell.angle_gamma   90.00
#
_symmetry.space_group_name_H-M   'P 1'
#
loop_
_entity.id
_entity.type
_entity.pdbx_description
1 polymer ?
#
loop_
_entity_poly.entity_id
_entity_poly.type
_entity_poly.pdbx_seq_one_letter_code
_entity_poly.pdbx_strand_id
1 'polypeptide(L)'
;MTLFEDIGGVEWLDWHLHPDVVLLCVTLLGAYFYAINVLRPRLSDAGRVKHSQVALYLCGVLAIFITTGTPIHDLSEQYLLSVHMVQHLLLTLVAPPLLIAGVPSWLWRAMLGVVTHLPFVVDYALREHWFHFVVHAALVAAALMMWWPVVGGIEGAARLTYPYQMAYLFVQSLLPAVIPGAADLGDQRC
;
A
#
# COMPACT_ATOMS: atom_id res chain seq x y z
N MET A 1 -35.21 30.14 24.58
CA MET A 1 -35.89 29.59 23.39
C MET A 1 -35.10 30.02 22.15
N THR A 2 -33.81 29.67 22.11
CA THR A 2 -32.84 30.01 21.03
C THR A 2 -31.68 29.01 21.01
N LEU A 3 -31.35 28.36 22.13
CA LEU A 3 -30.37 27.27 22.19
C LEU A 3 -30.82 25.95 21.53
N PHE A 4 -32.10 25.82 21.12
CA PHE A 4 -32.61 24.65 20.39
C PHE A 4 -32.80 24.90 18.88
N GLU A 5 -32.74 26.16 18.42
CA GLU A 5 -32.86 26.51 16.99
C GLU A 5 -31.53 26.39 16.25
N ASP A 6 -30.40 26.53 16.96
CA ASP A 6 -29.05 26.30 16.42
C ASP A 6 -28.72 24.82 16.22
N ILE A 7 -29.49 23.93 16.85
CA ILE A 7 -29.39 22.47 16.65
C ILE A 7 -30.13 22.03 15.37
N GLY A 8 -30.77 22.96 14.66
CA GLY A 8 -31.53 22.76 13.42
C GLY A 8 -30.82 23.23 12.15
N GLY A 9 -29.56 23.67 12.24
CA GLY A 9 -28.75 24.04 11.08
C GLY A 9 -28.20 22.80 10.39
N VAL A 10 -28.76 22.47 9.23
CA VAL A 10 -28.35 21.37 8.33
C VAL A 10 -27.01 21.71 7.63
N GLU A 11 -26.06 22.36 8.31
CA GLU A 11 -24.69 22.62 7.81
C GLU A 11 -23.75 21.44 8.07
N TRP A 12 -24.02 20.60 9.09
CA TRP A 12 -23.26 19.36 9.36
C TRP A 12 -23.50 18.24 8.33
N LEU A 13 -24.42 18.47 7.39
CA LEU A 13 -24.76 17.57 6.30
C LEU A 13 -24.35 18.16 4.95
N ASP A 14 -23.43 19.11 4.93
CA ASP A 14 -22.78 19.49 3.68
C ASP A 14 -21.87 18.33 3.27
N TRP A 15 -22.42 17.46 2.43
CA TRP A 15 -21.72 16.37 1.77
C TRP A 15 -20.66 16.95 0.83
N HIS A 16 -19.53 17.31 1.40
CA HIS A 16 -18.31 17.55 0.66
C HIS A 16 -17.76 16.18 0.28
N LEU A 17 -18.38 15.53 -0.73
CA LEU A 17 -17.78 14.35 -1.34
C LEU A 17 -16.44 14.79 -1.91
N HIS A 18 -15.40 14.49 -1.15
CA HIS A 18 -14.01 14.62 -1.56
C HIS A 18 -13.84 13.90 -2.91
N PRO A 19 -13.57 14.64 -3.99
CA PRO A 19 -13.53 14.08 -5.34
C PRO A 19 -12.46 13.00 -5.49
N ASP A 20 -11.41 13.07 -4.68
CA ASP A 20 -10.35 12.08 -4.50
C ASP A 20 -10.86 10.74 -3.97
N VAL A 21 -11.76 10.71 -2.98
CA VAL A 21 -12.34 9.46 -2.44
C VAL A 21 -13.22 8.78 -3.48
N VAL A 22 -14.05 9.56 -4.17
CA VAL A 22 -14.90 9.05 -5.26
C VAL A 22 -14.03 8.51 -6.38
N LEU A 23 -13.01 9.25 -6.78
CA LEU A 23 -12.06 8.85 -7.80
C LEU A 23 -11.36 7.55 -7.41
N LEU A 24 -10.91 7.41 -6.15
CA LEU A 24 -10.29 6.18 -5.64
C LEU A 24 -11.25 5.00 -5.67
N CYS A 25 -12.47 5.15 -5.15
CA CYS A 25 -13.48 4.09 -5.16
C CYS A 25 -13.85 3.66 -6.58
N VAL A 26 -14.08 4.62 -7.49
CA VAL A 26 -14.36 4.36 -8.91
C VAL A 26 -13.18 3.67 -9.58
N THR A 27 -11.95 4.09 -9.28
CA THR A 27 -10.73 3.49 -9.84
C THR A 27 -10.57 2.04 -9.36
N LEU A 28 -10.78 1.76 -8.08
CA LEU A 28 -10.71 0.41 -7.52
C LEU A 28 -11.77 -0.51 -8.14
N LEU A 29 -13.03 -0.05 -8.18
CA LEU A 29 -14.13 -0.80 -8.81
C LEU A 29 -13.85 -1.02 -10.30
N GLY A 30 -13.49 0.04 -11.02
CA GLY A 30 -13.16 0.01 -12.44
C GLY A 30 -12.02 -0.96 -12.74
N ALA A 31 -10.94 -0.93 -11.95
CA ALA A 31 -9.82 -1.86 -12.08
C ALA A 31 -10.25 -3.31 -11.83
N TYR A 32 -11.07 -3.57 -10.82
CA TYR A 32 -11.59 -4.91 -10.53
C TYR A 32 -12.50 -5.43 -11.64
N PHE A 33 -13.44 -4.62 -12.13
CA PHE A 33 -14.30 -4.99 -13.26
C PHE A 33 -13.50 -5.14 -14.56
N TYR A 34 -12.51 -4.30 -14.81
CA TYR A 34 -11.59 -4.43 -15.95
C TYR A 34 -10.81 -5.74 -15.87
N ALA A 35 -10.28 -6.10 -14.69
CA ALA A 35 -9.60 -7.36 -14.49
C ALA A 35 -10.53 -8.56 -14.78
N ILE A 36 -11.79 -8.52 -14.34
CA ILE A 36 -12.74 -9.61 -14.55
C ILE A 36 -13.26 -9.68 -16.00
N ASN A 37 -13.47 -8.55 -16.68
CA ASN A 37 -14.08 -8.52 -18.00
C ASN A 37 -13.06 -8.57 -19.15
N VAL A 38 -11.89 -7.95 -18.98
CA VAL A 38 -10.87 -7.81 -20.05
C VAL A 38 -9.67 -8.71 -19.81
N LEU A 39 -9.17 -8.79 -18.58
CA LEU A 39 -7.98 -9.59 -18.27
C LEU A 39 -8.33 -11.08 -18.14
N ARG A 40 -9.46 -11.41 -17.49
CA ARG A 40 -9.90 -12.79 -17.30
C ARG A 40 -9.94 -13.63 -18.58
N PRO A 41 -10.51 -13.18 -19.72
CA PRO A 41 -10.55 -13.99 -20.95
C PRO A 41 -9.16 -14.17 -21.58
N ARG A 42 -8.18 -13.32 -21.25
CA ARG A 42 -6.80 -13.38 -21.75
C ARG A 42 -5.94 -14.37 -20.96
N LEU A 43 -6.37 -14.77 -19.75
CA LEU A 43 -5.65 -15.75 -18.95
C LEU A 43 -6.30 -17.13 -19.12
N SER A 44 -5.54 -18.06 -19.70
CA SER A 44 -5.97 -19.45 -19.92
C SER A 44 -6.36 -20.19 -18.64
N ASP A 45 -5.91 -19.71 -17.48
CA ASP A 45 -6.04 -20.35 -16.17
C ASP A 45 -7.11 -19.67 -15.27
N ALA A 46 -7.98 -18.87 -15.88
CA ALA A 46 -8.94 -18.03 -15.18
C ALA A 46 -10.21 -18.81 -14.76
N GLY A 47 -10.18 -19.33 -13.53
CA GLY A 47 -11.35 -19.90 -12.86
C GLY A 47 -12.55 -18.93 -12.72
N ARG A 48 -13.72 -19.46 -12.34
CA ARG A 48 -14.93 -18.64 -12.11
C ARG A 48 -14.75 -17.78 -10.85
N VAL A 49 -15.09 -16.50 -10.94
CA VAL A 49 -15.17 -15.61 -9.77
C VAL A 49 -16.44 -15.93 -9.00
N LYS A 50 -16.33 -16.17 -7.69
CA LYS A 50 -17.50 -16.44 -6.84
C LYS A 50 -18.18 -15.11 -6.49
N HIS A 51 -19.51 -15.12 -6.38
CA HIS A 51 -20.27 -13.92 -5.99
C HIS A 51 -19.88 -13.40 -4.59
N SER A 52 -19.46 -14.28 -3.68
CA SER A 52 -18.95 -13.88 -2.37
C SER A 52 -17.65 -13.08 -2.43
N GLN A 53 -16.78 -13.32 -3.42
CA GLN A 53 -15.54 -12.56 -3.62
C GLN A 53 -15.84 -11.15 -4.10
N VAL A 54 -16.79 -11.01 -5.04
CA VAL A 54 -17.30 -9.71 -5.47
C VAL A 54 -17.93 -8.97 -4.29
N ALA A 55 -18.77 -9.64 -3.50
CA ALA A 55 -19.40 -9.03 -2.33
C ALA A 55 -18.37 -8.55 -1.30
N LEU A 56 -17.34 -9.35 -1.00
CA LEU A 56 -16.25 -8.97 -0.09
C LEU A 56 -15.45 -7.77 -0.62
N TYR A 57 -15.12 -7.75 -1.91
CA TYR A 57 -14.43 -6.63 -2.54
C TYR A 57 -15.26 -5.34 -2.47
N LEU A 58 -16.55 -5.43 -2.83
CA LEU A 58 -17.49 -4.31 -2.74
C LEU A 58 -17.65 -3.82 -1.30
N CYS A 59 -17.71 -4.73 -0.34
CA CYS A 59 -17.81 -4.39 1.08
C CYS A 59 -16.54 -3.67 1.57
N GLY A 60 -15.36 -4.07 1.08
CA GLY A 60 -14.09 -3.37 1.34
C GLY A 60 -14.07 -1.95 0.76
N VAL A 61 -14.50 -1.77 -0.51
CA VAL A 61 -14.62 -0.44 -1.13
C VAL A 61 -15.65 0.43 -0.39
N LEU A 62 -16.78 -0.16 0.01
CA LEU A 62 -17.81 0.53 0.78
C LEU A 62 -17.28 0.96 2.16
N ALA A 63 -16.48 0.12 2.83
CA ALA A 63 -15.85 0.48 4.10
C ALA A 63 -14.92 1.70 3.94
N ILE A 64 -14.14 1.77 2.85
CA ILE A 64 -13.33 2.96 2.51
C ILE A 64 -14.23 4.17 2.29
N PHE A 65 -15.27 4.03 1.47
CA PHE A 65 -16.19 5.12 1.16
C PHE A 65 -16.90 5.66 2.42
N ILE A 66 -17.36 4.79 3.31
CA ILE A 66 -18.01 5.20 4.57
C ILE A 66 -17.00 5.87 5.50
N THR A 67 -15.77 5.35 5.59
CA THR A 67 -14.77 5.85 6.53
C THR A 67 -14.17 7.20 6.09
N THR A 68 -14.05 7.45 4.79
CA THR A 68 -13.40 8.66 4.25
C THR A 68 -14.39 9.63 3.61
N GLY A 69 -15.52 9.16 3.09
CA GLY A 69 -16.51 9.98 2.39
C GLY A 69 -17.64 10.53 3.26
N THR A 70 -17.63 10.24 4.57
CA THR A 70 -18.60 10.83 5.52
C THR A 70 -18.03 12.09 6.18
N PRO A 71 -18.87 13.07 6.58
CA PRO A 71 -18.43 14.29 7.32
C PRO A 71 -17.76 14.00 8.68
N ILE A 72 -17.59 12.71 9.01
CA ILE A 72 -16.74 12.23 10.10
C ILE A 72 -15.27 12.62 9.86
N HIS A 73 -14.81 12.71 8.62
CA HIS A 73 -13.42 13.05 8.31
C HIS A 73 -13.04 14.43 8.88
N ASP A 74 -13.84 15.46 8.62
CA ASP A 74 -13.58 16.82 9.09
C ASP A 74 -13.78 16.96 10.62
N LEU A 75 -14.78 16.26 11.19
CA LEU A 75 -15.02 16.26 12.64
C LEU A 75 -13.92 15.51 13.42
N SER A 76 -13.34 14.45 12.83
CA SER A 76 -12.27 13.66 13.48
C SER A 76 -10.98 14.45 13.55
N GLU A 77 -10.65 15.21 12.50
CA GLU A 77 -9.43 16.00 12.41
C GLU A 77 -9.44 17.22 13.34
N GLN A 78 -10.60 17.87 13.50
CA GLN A 78 -10.66 19.12 14.25
C GLN A 78 -11.01 18.96 15.74
N TYR A 79 -11.72 17.90 16.16
CA TYR A 79 -12.29 17.84 17.53
C TYR A 79 -12.21 16.50 18.28
N LEU A 80 -12.15 15.34 17.61
CA LEU A 80 -12.27 14.03 18.28
C LEU A 80 -11.13 13.06 17.91
N LEU A 81 -10.02 13.15 18.65
CA LEU A 81 -8.83 12.31 18.47
C LEU A 81 -9.10 10.80 18.58
N SER A 82 -10.12 10.38 19.35
CA SER A 82 -10.54 8.98 19.42
C SER A 82 -11.19 8.49 18.11
N VAL A 83 -12.04 9.32 17.51
CA VAL A 83 -12.70 9.02 16.22
C VAL A 83 -11.66 8.98 15.10
N HIS A 84 -10.68 9.89 15.13
CA HIS A 84 -9.56 9.91 14.20
C HIS A 84 -8.75 8.62 14.23
N MET A 85 -8.46 8.07 15.42
CA MET A 85 -7.76 6.78 15.52
C MET A 85 -8.62 5.61 15.03
N VAL A 86 -9.92 5.62 15.32
CA VAL A 86 -10.85 4.60 14.79
C VAL A 86 -10.89 4.63 13.26
N GLN A 87 -10.88 5.81 12.65
CA GLN A 87 -10.81 5.99 11.20
C GLN A 87 -9.56 5.32 10.62
N HIS A 88 -8.38 5.59 11.19
CA HIS A 88 -7.13 4.96 10.75
C HIS A 88 -7.13 3.44 10.96
N LEU A 89 -7.70 2.93 12.05
CA LEU A 89 -7.79 1.50 12.31
C LEU A 89 -8.72 0.80 11.30
N LEU A 90 -9.88 1.39 10.97
CA LEU A 90 -10.77 0.85 9.96
C LEU A 90 -10.11 0.81 8.57
N LEU A 91 -9.40 1.88 8.19
CA LEU A 91 -8.72 1.97 6.89
C LEU A 91 -7.53 1.01 6.76
N THR A 92 -6.87 0.63 7.84
CA THR A 92 -5.67 -0.22 7.79
C THR A 92 -5.95 -1.68 8.16
N LEU A 93 -6.91 -1.96 9.05
CA LEU A 93 -7.22 -3.32 9.50
C LEU A 93 -8.47 -3.92 8.85
N VAL A 94 -9.44 -3.12 8.40
CA VAL A 94 -10.70 -3.64 7.85
C VAL A 94 -10.69 -3.58 6.34
N ALA A 95 -10.49 -2.39 5.77
CA ALA A 95 -10.55 -2.23 4.32
C ALA A 95 -9.55 -3.12 3.53
N PRO A 96 -8.25 -3.19 3.89
CA PRO A 96 -7.28 -3.95 3.10
C PRO A 96 -7.51 -5.47 3.15
N PRO A 97 -7.77 -6.10 4.31
CA PRO A 97 -8.09 -7.53 4.35
C PRO A 97 -9.37 -7.89 3.60
N LEU A 98 -10.42 -7.06 3.63
CA LEU A 98 -11.63 -7.31 2.84
C LEU A 98 -11.37 -7.23 1.34
N LEU A 99 -10.62 -6.23 0.88
CA LEU A 99 -10.24 -6.10 -0.52
C LEU A 99 -9.40 -7.31 -0.97
N ILE A 100 -8.39 -7.69 -0.18
CA ILE A 100 -7.52 -8.84 -0.49
C ILE A 100 -8.32 -10.15 -0.53
N ALA A 101 -9.23 -10.37 0.43
CA ALA A 101 -10.09 -11.56 0.46
C ALA A 101 -11.07 -11.61 -0.72
N GLY A 102 -11.49 -10.45 -1.24
CA GLY A 102 -12.32 -10.31 -2.42
C GLY A 102 -11.58 -10.55 -3.74
N VAL A 103 -10.24 -10.47 -3.76
CA VAL A 103 -9.44 -10.70 -4.97
C VAL A 103 -9.35 -12.21 -5.26
N PRO A 104 -9.69 -12.66 -6.48
CA PRO A 104 -9.58 -14.08 -6.82
C PRO A 104 -8.11 -14.51 -6.97
N SER A 105 -7.83 -15.78 -6.69
CA SER A 105 -6.45 -16.30 -6.61
C SER A 105 -5.66 -16.16 -7.92
N TRP A 106 -6.32 -16.18 -9.08
CA TRP A 106 -5.66 -15.95 -10.37
C TRP A 106 -5.20 -14.50 -10.55
N LEU A 107 -5.95 -13.52 -10.02
CA LEU A 107 -5.59 -12.11 -10.09
C LEU A 107 -4.41 -11.83 -9.16
N TRP A 108 -4.40 -12.46 -7.97
CA TRP A 108 -3.25 -12.40 -7.07
C TRP A 108 -1.98 -12.95 -7.73
N ARG A 109 -2.06 -14.11 -8.40
CA ARG A 109 -0.93 -14.67 -9.15
C ARG A 109 -0.46 -13.74 -10.27
N ALA A 110 -1.39 -13.13 -11.00
CA ALA A 110 -1.03 -12.18 -12.07
C ALA A 110 -0.35 -10.93 -11.53
N MET A 111 -0.87 -10.33 -10.44
CA MET A 111 -0.29 -9.15 -9.82
C MET A 111 1.08 -9.44 -9.22
N LEU A 112 1.23 -10.53 -8.47
CA LEU A 112 2.52 -10.95 -7.95
C LEU A 112 3.50 -11.23 -9.09
N GLY A 113 3.08 -11.92 -10.15
CA GLY A 113 3.92 -12.17 -11.31
C GLY A 113 4.45 -10.90 -12.00
N VAL A 114 3.67 -9.81 -12.00
CA VAL A 114 4.08 -8.50 -12.55
C VAL A 114 4.95 -7.72 -11.57
N VAL A 115 4.58 -7.71 -10.28
CA VAL A 115 5.25 -6.90 -9.24
C VAL A 115 6.57 -7.50 -8.82
N THR A 116 6.63 -8.83 -8.62
CA THR A 116 7.82 -9.44 -8.04
C THR A 116 8.94 -9.55 -9.06
N HIS A 117 8.64 -9.84 -10.33
CA HIS A 117 9.68 -10.11 -11.32
C HIS A 117 9.33 -9.49 -12.67
N LEU A 118 10.27 -8.81 -13.33
CA LEU A 118 10.32 -8.91 -14.78
C LEU A 118 10.48 -10.41 -15.08
N PRO A 119 9.44 -11.12 -15.56
CA PRO A 119 9.49 -12.58 -15.70
C PRO A 119 10.68 -12.99 -16.56
N PHE A 120 11.05 -12.14 -17.53
CA PHE A 120 12.26 -12.27 -18.32
C PHE A 120 13.56 -12.51 -17.52
N VAL A 121 13.81 -11.74 -16.46
CA VAL A 121 15.09 -11.83 -15.71
C VAL A 121 15.12 -13.07 -14.83
N VAL A 122 14.00 -13.41 -14.19
CA VAL A 122 13.91 -14.58 -13.32
C VAL A 122 13.83 -15.87 -14.12
N ASP A 123 13.09 -15.89 -15.23
CA ASP A 123 13.06 -17.04 -16.14
C ASP A 123 14.44 -17.31 -16.73
N TYR A 124 15.19 -16.27 -17.10
CA TYR A 124 16.57 -16.40 -17.57
C TYR A 124 17.49 -16.93 -16.46
N ALA A 125 17.35 -16.41 -15.23
CA ALA A 125 18.06 -16.92 -14.07
C ALA A 125 17.73 -18.38 -13.75
N LEU A 126 16.48 -18.82 -13.88
CA LEU A 126 16.11 -20.21 -13.60
C LEU A 126 16.57 -21.20 -14.69
N ARG A 127 16.81 -20.73 -15.91
CA ARG A 127 17.26 -21.57 -17.03
C ARG A 127 18.78 -21.67 -17.13
N GLU A 128 19.48 -20.57 -16.89
CA GLU A 128 20.94 -20.51 -17.00
C GLU A 128 21.61 -20.55 -15.63
N HIS A 129 22.20 -21.70 -15.30
CA HIS A 129 22.80 -21.96 -13.98
C HIS A 129 23.87 -20.91 -13.59
N TRP A 130 24.66 -20.42 -14.56
CA TRP A 130 25.68 -19.41 -14.32
C TRP A 130 25.07 -18.05 -13.98
N PHE A 131 23.96 -17.66 -14.63
CA PHE A 131 23.28 -16.40 -14.38
C PHE A 131 22.60 -16.42 -13.01
N HIS A 132 21.98 -17.55 -12.63
CA HIS A 132 21.46 -17.79 -11.27
C HIS A 132 22.54 -17.55 -10.20
N PHE A 133 23.73 -18.13 -10.41
CA PHE A 133 24.86 -18.01 -9.50
C PHE A 133 25.35 -16.57 -9.39
N VAL A 134 25.48 -15.86 -10.52
CA VAL A 134 25.89 -14.46 -10.54
C VAL A 134 24.89 -13.56 -9.80
N VAL A 135 23.59 -13.76 -10.00
CA VAL A 135 22.55 -13.01 -9.27
C VAL A 135 22.66 -13.24 -7.76
N HIS A 136 22.81 -14.49 -7.32
CA HIS A 136 22.98 -14.81 -5.91
C HIS A 136 24.28 -14.22 -5.34
N ALA A 137 25.38 -14.34 -6.08
CA ALA A 137 26.66 -13.77 -5.67
C ALA A 137 26.59 -12.23 -5.58
N ALA A 138 25.91 -11.57 -6.50
CA ALA A 138 25.70 -10.12 -6.48
C ALA A 138 24.83 -9.69 -5.29
N LEU A 139 23.74 -10.41 -4.98
CA LEU A 139 22.89 -10.12 -3.83
C LEU A 139 23.64 -10.34 -2.51
N VAL A 140 24.42 -11.42 -2.39
CA VAL A 140 25.27 -11.68 -1.22
C VAL A 140 26.35 -10.62 -1.11
N ALA A 141 27.03 -10.25 -2.20
CA ALA A 141 28.03 -9.19 -2.20
C ALA A 141 27.43 -7.83 -1.80
N ALA A 142 26.24 -7.48 -2.31
CA ALA A 142 25.53 -6.27 -1.93
C ALA A 142 25.13 -6.30 -0.45
N ALA A 143 24.63 -7.43 0.06
CA ALA A 143 24.32 -7.60 1.47
C ALA A 143 25.57 -7.49 2.35
N LEU A 144 26.68 -8.13 1.97
CA LEU A 144 27.95 -8.02 2.67
C LEU A 144 28.47 -6.60 2.65
N MET A 145 28.41 -5.89 1.51
CA MET A 145 28.86 -4.51 1.38
C MET A 145 27.98 -3.54 2.20
N MET A 146 26.67 -3.80 2.26
CA MET A 146 25.71 -3.04 3.07
C MET A 146 25.93 -3.24 4.57
N TRP A 147 26.31 -4.44 5.02
CA TRP A 147 26.52 -4.76 6.44
C TRP A 147 27.98 -4.60 6.90
N TRP A 148 28.92 -4.44 5.96
CA TRP A 148 30.34 -4.22 6.23
C TRP A 148 30.64 -3.08 7.21
N PRO A 149 30.02 -1.88 7.11
CA PRO A 149 30.29 -0.77 8.01
C PRO A 149 29.82 -1.01 9.46
N VAL A 150 28.86 -1.93 9.65
CA VAL A 150 28.25 -2.27 10.94
C VAL A 150 29.03 -3.39 11.63
N VAL A 151 29.38 -4.46 10.90
CA VAL A 151 30.04 -5.64 11.47
C VAL A 151 31.54 -5.41 11.68
N GLY A 152 32.19 -4.64 10.80
CA GLY A 152 33.57 -4.16 10.93
C GLY A 152 34.59 -5.20 11.38
N GLY A 153 35.25 -5.87 10.44
CA GLY A 153 36.18 -6.95 10.79
C GLY A 153 37.25 -7.21 9.73
N ILE A 154 38.16 -6.25 9.53
CA ILE A 154 39.52 -6.53 9.09
C ILE A 154 40.42 -5.56 9.85
N GLU A 155 41.50 -6.08 10.43
CA GLU A 155 42.48 -5.28 11.17
C GLU A 155 42.91 -4.08 10.32
N GLY A 156 42.58 -2.85 10.76
CA GLY A 156 42.88 -1.60 10.05
C GLY A 156 41.71 -0.91 9.34
N ALA A 157 40.53 -1.53 9.20
CA ALA A 157 39.33 -0.82 8.74
C ALA A 157 38.65 -0.13 9.93
N ALA A 158 38.49 1.20 9.85
CA ALA A 158 37.82 1.97 10.89
C ALA A 158 36.35 1.52 11.03
N ARG A 159 36.00 0.89 12.15
CA ARG A 159 34.61 0.75 12.58
C ARG A 159 34.02 2.15 12.71
N LEU A 160 32.82 2.38 12.18
CA LEU A 160 32.09 3.60 12.53
C LEU A 160 31.91 3.65 14.04
N THR A 161 32.06 4.83 14.63
CA THR A 161 31.79 5.02 16.05
C THR A 161 30.33 4.65 16.33
N TYR A 162 30.05 4.01 17.47
CA TYR A 162 28.70 3.58 17.88
C TYR A 162 27.53 4.53 17.53
N PRO A 163 27.59 5.85 17.77
CA PRO A 163 26.51 6.77 17.38
C PRO A 163 26.23 6.80 15.88
N TYR A 164 27.27 6.71 15.04
CA TYR A 164 27.11 6.68 13.59
C TYR A 164 26.58 5.32 13.09
N GLN A 165 26.89 4.21 13.77
CA GLN A 165 26.27 2.91 13.46
C GLN A 165 24.75 2.92 13.74
N MET A 166 24.35 3.50 14.87
CA MET A 166 22.94 3.67 15.21
C MET A 166 22.21 4.57 14.20
N ALA A 167 22.82 5.69 13.81
CA ALA A 167 22.26 6.59 12.79
C ALA A 167 22.16 5.91 11.41
N TYR A 168 23.19 5.15 11.01
CA TYR A 168 23.18 4.39 9.75
C TYR A 168 22.04 3.37 9.71
N LEU A 169 21.90 2.54 10.75
CA LEU A 169 20.82 1.55 10.85
C LEU A 169 19.43 2.20 10.90
N PHE A 170 19.32 3.35 11.58
CA PHE A 170 18.07 4.12 11.66
C PHE A 170 17.67 4.70 10.30
N VAL A 171 18.60 5.33 9.58
CA VAL A 171 18.32 5.89 8.24
C VAL A 171 18.04 4.77 7.23
N GLN A 172 18.77 3.65 7.32
CA GLN A 172 18.59 2.50 6.45
C GLN A 172 17.21 1.84 6.62
N SER A 173 16.62 1.83 7.83
CA SER A 173 15.25 1.33 8.05
C SER A 173 14.17 2.36 7.68
N LEU A 174 14.49 3.65 7.68
CA LEU A 174 13.60 4.72 7.20
C LEU A 174 13.47 4.71 5.66
N LEU A 175 14.51 4.32 4.94
CA LEU A 175 14.56 4.38 3.47
C LEU A 175 13.40 3.65 2.78
N PRO A 176 13.05 2.40 3.15
CA PRO A 176 11.87 1.72 2.61
C PRO A 176 10.53 2.32 3.08
N ALA A 177 10.53 3.01 4.22
CA ALA A 177 9.31 3.47 4.88
C ALA A 177 8.90 4.91 4.51
N VAL A 178 9.86 5.79 4.21
CA VAL A 178 9.64 7.25 4.12
C VAL A 178 9.77 7.78 2.70
N ILE A 179 10.57 7.16 1.83
CA ILE A 179 10.77 7.64 0.46
C ILE A 179 9.48 7.71 -0.38
N PRO A 180 8.50 6.78 -0.25
CA PRO A 180 7.22 6.94 -0.94
C PRO A 180 6.43 8.18 -0.48
N GLY A 181 6.57 8.61 0.78
CA GLY A 181 5.80 9.74 1.34
C GLY A 181 6.40 11.13 1.10
N ALA A 182 7.72 11.23 0.88
CA ALA A 182 8.39 12.51 0.66
C ALA A 182 8.35 13.00 -0.81
N ALA A 183 8.18 12.09 -1.76
CA ALA A 183 8.05 12.43 -3.18
C ALA A 183 6.74 13.17 -3.51
N ASP A 184 5.72 13.03 -2.66
CA ASP A 184 4.38 13.60 -2.87
C ASP A 184 4.24 15.06 -2.41
N LEU A 185 5.15 15.54 -1.55
CA LEU A 185 5.12 16.91 -1.00
C LEU A 185 5.72 17.98 -1.94
N GLY A 186 6.34 17.57 -3.05
CA GLY A 186 6.96 18.46 -4.02
C GLY A 186 6.02 18.97 -5.11
N ASP A 187 4.92 18.25 -5.38
CA ASP A 187 3.98 18.57 -6.46
C ASP A 187 2.83 19.50 -6.02
N GLN A 188 2.70 19.75 -4.72
CA GLN A 188 1.64 20.60 -4.15
C GLN A 188 2.02 22.08 -3.99
N ARG A 189 3.10 22.54 -4.65
CA ARG A 189 3.56 23.94 -4.56
C ARG A 189 3.64 24.70 -5.89
N CYS A 190 2.90 24.30 -6.92
CA CYS A 190 2.66 25.13 -8.11
C CYS A 190 1.19 25.50 -8.25
#